data_AF-A0A525VXQ4-F1
#
_entry.id   AF-A0A525VXQ4-F1
#
_cell.length_a   1.000
_cell.length_b   1.000
_cell.length_c   1.000
_cell.angle_alpha   90.00
_cell.angle_beta   90.00
_cell.angle_gamma   90.00
#
_symmetry.space_group_name_H-M   'P 1'
#
loop_
_entity.id
_entity.type
_entity.pdbx_description
1 polymer ?
#
loop_
_entity_poly.entity_id
_entity_poly.type
_entity_poly.pdbx_seq_one_letter_code
_entity_poly.pdbx_strand_id
1 'polypeptide(L)'
;MKDLGQGRWEIMVKGSFRVGQVIEFDQQSRATIVKRDATGTEVLVDSPVPMTQLFQARGVMPLPPYMKRAATQEDHCWYQTVFAKHEGAIAAPTAGLHFTEDLFRRLRKTAINIATVTLHVGPGTFKPVTTEQIEDHQMGGEVFHIGEETAKAIIQTKRAGGRVVAVGTTVVRTLETVAQAKGEIIPMSGESRLFVTPGFQFKIVDALMTNFHLPRTTLLMLVSSIAGIEPIRRAYAEAVSERYRFYSYGDAMLIL
;
A
#
# COMPACT_ATOMS: atom_id res chain seq x y z
N MET A 1 3.19 -1.25 -12.11
CA MET A 1 2.89 -1.81 -13.44
C MET A 1 2.28 -3.18 -13.26
N LYS A 2 1.48 -3.65 -14.21
CA LYS A 2 0.76 -4.92 -14.12
C LYS A 2 1.03 -5.73 -15.38
N ASP A 3 1.49 -6.96 -15.22
CA ASP A 3 1.64 -7.91 -16.32
C ASP A 3 0.24 -8.34 -16.79
N LEU A 4 -0.04 -8.14 -18.08
CA LEU A 4 -1.28 -8.55 -18.73
C LEU A 4 -1.12 -9.85 -19.53
N GLY A 5 0.09 -10.43 -19.53
CA GLY A 5 0.47 -11.61 -20.29
C GLY A 5 0.90 -11.28 -21.73
N GLN A 6 1.59 -12.24 -22.35
CA GLN A 6 2.03 -12.15 -23.76
C GLN A 6 2.86 -10.89 -24.07
N GLY A 7 3.70 -10.47 -23.12
CA GLY A 7 4.53 -9.26 -23.24
C GLY A 7 3.76 -7.94 -23.12
N ARG A 8 2.46 -7.96 -22.81
CA ARG A 8 1.67 -6.74 -22.55
C ARG A 8 1.76 -6.33 -21.10
N TRP A 9 1.97 -5.05 -20.87
CA TRP A 9 2.11 -4.47 -19.54
C TRP A 9 1.29 -3.20 -19.41
N GLU A 10 0.56 -3.07 -18.32
CA GLU A 10 -0.04 -1.81 -17.90
C GLU A 10 1.01 -1.00 -17.10
N ILE A 11 1.29 0.22 -17.55
CA ILE A 11 2.34 1.07 -17.00
C ILE A 11 1.82 2.48 -16.72
N MET A 12 2.54 3.18 -15.86
CA MET A 12 2.40 4.64 -15.74
C MET A 12 3.54 5.30 -16.50
N VAL A 13 3.21 6.28 -17.33
CA VAL A 13 4.19 7.06 -18.08
C VAL A 13 4.01 8.53 -17.77
N LYS A 14 5.11 9.22 -17.46
CA LYS A 14 5.13 10.68 -17.32
C LYS A 14 5.53 11.29 -18.66
N GLY A 15 4.71 12.21 -19.17
CA GLY A 15 4.94 12.90 -20.44
C GLY A 15 3.92 12.54 -21.51
N SER A 16 4.04 13.20 -22.67
CA SER A 16 3.11 13.06 -23.80
C SER A 16 3.64 12.01 -24.77
N PHE A 17 2.95 10.87 -24.83
CA PHE A 17 3.24 9.79 -25.76
C PHE A 17 1.99 9.37 -26.51
N ARG A 18 2.14 8.91 -27.75
CA ARG A 18 1.03 8.49 -28.63
C ARG A 18 0.97 6.97 -28.76
N VAL A 19 -0.21 6.45 -29.05
CA VAL A 19 -0.36 5.04 -29.45
C VAL A 19 0.47 4.78 -30.71
N GLY A 20 1.19 3.65 -30.75
CA GLY A 20 2.17 3.29 -31.77
C GLY A 20 3.58 3.83 -31.52
N GLN A 21 3.78 4.73 -30.56
CA GLN A 21 5.11 5.23 -30.23
C GLN A 21 5.95 4.15 -29.55
N VAL A 22 7.22 4.04 -29.98
CA VAL A 22 8.20 3.10 -29.43
C VAL A 22 9.07 3.82 -28.40
N ILE A 23 9.28 3.16 -27.27
CA ILE A 23 10.18 3.56 -26.19
C ILE A 23 11.31 2.55 -26.18
N GLU A 24 12.52 2.97 -26.52
CA GLU A 24 13.70 2.12 -26.48
C GLU A 24 14.29 2.13 -25.06
N PHE A 25 14.48 0.94 -24.49
CA PHE A 25 15.17 0.78 -23.21
C PHE A 25 16.67 0.61 -23.43
N ASP A 26 17.05 -0.14 -24.47
CA ASP A 26 18.42 -0.33 -24.95
C ASP A 26 18.40 -0.77 -26.45
N GLN A 27 19.52 -1.30 -26.94
CA GLN A 27 19.67 -1.73 -28.33
C GLN A 27 18.83 -2.96 -28.72
N GLN A 28 18.34 -3.75 -27.75
CA GLN A 28 17.64 -5.01 -27.97
C GLN A 28 16.24 -5.05 -27.35
N SER A 29 15.92 -4.09 -26.49
CA SER A 29 14.70 -4.08 -25.69
C SER A 29 13.93 -2.78 -25.90
N ARG A 30 12.65 -2.90 -26.26
CA ARG A 30 11.75 -1.77 -26.51
C ARG A 30 10.33 -2.04 -26.04
N ALA A 31 9.56 -0.97 -25.87
CA ALA A 31 8.14 -1.02 -25.56
C ALA A 31 7.35 -0.15 -26.53
N THR A 32 6.32 -0.72 -27.17
CA THR A 32 5.40 -0.01 -28.05
C THR A 32 4.12 0.31 -27.31
N ILE A 33 3.68 1.57 -27.31
CA ILE A 33 2.40 1.94 -26.69
C ILE A 33 1.25 1.38 -27.52
N VAL A 34 0.52 0.42 -26.96
CA VAL A 34 -0.63 -0.21 -27.65
C VAL A 34 -1.96 0.44 -27.27
N LYS A 35 -2.04 1.07 -26.10
CA LYS A 35 -3.24 1.77 -25.63
C LYS A 35 -2.86 2.90 -24.69
N ARG A 36 -3.56 4.02 -24.80
CA ARG A 36 -3.48 5.13 -23.86
C ARG A 36 -4.82 5.85 -23.81
N ASP A 37 -5.48 5.77 -22.66
CA ASP A 37 -6.76 6.43 -22.40
C ASP A 37 -6.87 6.85 -20.92
N ALA A 38 -8.07 7.23 -20.49
CA ALA A 38 -8.34 7.63 -19.10
C ALA A 38 -8.13 6.50 -18.08
N THR A 39 -8.14 5.24 -18.52
CA THR A 39 -7.97 4.06 -17.65
C THR A 39 -6.50 3.72 -17.41
N GLY A 40 -5.61 4.05 -18.34
CA GLY A 40 -4.18 3.79 -18.17
C GLY A 40 -3.39 3.83 -19.48
N THR A 41 -2.13 3.41 -19.41
CA THR A 41 -1.26 3.20 -20.57
C THR A 41 -0.84 1.72 -20.62
N GLU A 42 -1.05 1.07 -21.76
CA GLU A 42 -0.58 -0.29 -21.99
C GLU A 42 0.54 -0.27 -23.04
N VAL A 43 1.57 -1.06 -22.80
CA VAL A 43 2.68 -1.27 -23.73
C VAL A 43 2.83 -2.75 -24.07
N LEU A 44 3.28 -3.02 -25.29
CA LEU A 44 3.83 -4.31 -25.68
C LEU A 44 5.35 -4.22 -25.61
N VAL A 45 5.95 -5.07 -24.77
CA VAL A 45 7.40 -5.18 -24.60
C VAL A 45 7.95 -6.22 -25.55
N ASP A 46 8.92 -5.82 -26.35
CA ASP A 46 9.73 -6.68 -27.22
C ASP A 46 11.15 -6.68 -26.66
N SER A 47 11.57 -7.81 -26.10
CA SER A 47 12.85 -7.96 -25.39
C SER A 47 13.31 -9.44 -25.40
N PRO A 48 14.61 -9.71 -25.57
CA PRO A 48 15.16 -11.06 -25.47
C PRO A 48 15.16 -11.62 -24.04
N VAL A 49 15.04 -10.74 -23.03
CA VAL A 49 14.99 -11.11 -21.61
C VAL A 49 13.64 -10.74 -20.99
N PRO A 50 13.21 -11.44 -19.92
CA PRO A 50 12.01 -11.06 -19.19
C PRO A 50 12.08 -9.62 -18.67
N MET A 51 10.94 -8.93 -18.66
CA MET A 51 10.85 -7.54 -18.21
C MET A 51 11.37 -7.35 -16.77
N THR A 52 11.21 -8.36 -15.91
CA THR A 52 11.76 -8.36 -14.54
C THR A 52 13.27 -8.21 -14.50
N GLN A 53 14.00 -8.85 -15.42
CA GLN A 53 15.45 -8.71 -15.52
C GLN A 53 15.86 -7.33 -16.04
N LEU A 54 15.09 -6.75 -16.97
CA LEU A 54 15.30 -5.36 -17.39
C LEU A 54 15.17 -4.40 -16.21
N PHE A 55 14.19 -4.59 -15.32
CA PHE A 55 14.04 -3.77 -14.11
C PHE A 55 15.16 -3.98 -13.10
N GLN A 56 15.58 -5.22 -12.87
CA GLN A 56 16.70 -5.46 -11.96
C GLN A 56 17.99 -4.80 -12.47
N ALA A 57 18.20 -4.80 -13.78
CA ALA A 57 19.38 -4.20 -14.39
C ALA A 57 19.32 -2.67 -14.52
N ARG A 58 18.13 -2.09 -14.75
CA ARG A 58 17.97 -0.67 -15.15
C ARG A 58 16.98 0.14 -14.33
N GLY A 59 16.16 -0.52 -13.52
CA GLY A 59 15.13 0.11 -12.70
C GLY A 59 15.74 1.00 -11.62
N VAL A 60 15.12 2.16 -11.41
CA VAL A 60 15.48 3.08 -10.33
C VAL A 60 14.35 3.07 -9.31
N MET A 61 14.69 2.96 -8.03
CA MET A 61 13.70 2.99 -6.96
C MET A 61 12.89 4.31 -7.00
N PRO A 62 11.55 4.26 -7.16
CA PRO A 62 10.73 5.46 -7.12
C PRO A 62 10.66 6.00 -5.69
N LEU A 63 11.48 7.02 -5.40
CA LEU A 63 11.39 7.74 -4.14
C LEU A 63 10.10 8.57 -4.08
N PRO A 64 9.43 8.66 -2.91
CA PRO A 64 8.33 9.59 -2.69
C PRO A 64 8.65 11.03 -3.14
N PRO A 65 7.68 11.77 -3.70
CA PRO A 65 7.91 13.05 -4.35
C PRO A 65 8.44 14.16 -3.43
N TYR A 66 8.29 14.01 -2.12
CA TYR A 66 8.85 14.94 -1.13
C TYR A 66 10.36 14.73 -0.90
N MET A 67 10.93 13.58 -1.29
CA MET A 67 12.37 13.36 -1.26
C MET A 67 13.02 13.91 -2.53
N LYS A 68 13.53 15.14 -2.43
CA LYS A 68 14.19 15.87 -3.52
C LYS A 68 15.65 15.43 -3.72
N ARG A 69 15.89 14.12 -3.89
CA ARG A 69 17.21 13.55 -4.20
C ARG A 69 17.08 12.37 -5.17
N ALA A 70 18.18 12.00 -5.81
CA ALA A 70 18.26 10.76 -6.57
C ALA A 70 18.19 9.55 -5.63
N ALA A 71 17.64 8.44 -6.13
CA ALA A 71 17.73 7.15 -5.45
C ALA A 71 19.18 6.67 -5.43
N THR A 72 19.56 6.10 -4.30
CA THR A 72 20.83 5.45 -4.05
C THR A 72 20.63 3.94 -4.04
N GLN A 73 21.73 3.18 -4.06
CA GLN A 73 21.64 1.71 -3.98
C GLN A 73 21.04 1.24 -2.65
N GLU A 74 21.24 1.99 -1.56
CA GLU A 74 20.68 1.70 -0.24
C GLU A 74 19.15 1.80 -0.21
N ASP A 75 18.55 2.67 -1.03
CA ASP A 75 17.09 2.82 -1.10
C ASP A 75 16.38 1.56 -1.58
N HIS A 76 17.07 0.71 -2.37
CA HIS A 76 16.54 -0.60 -2.76
C HIS A 76 16.35 -1.53 -1.56
N CYS A 77 17.21 -1.41 -0.56
CA CYS A 77 17.12 -2.19 0.68
C CYS A 77 16.20 -1.53 1.71
N TRP A 78 16.27 -0.20 1.84
CA TRP A 78 15.54 0.54 2.88
C TRP A 78 14.05 0.71 2.59
N TYR A 79 13.66 0.75 1.31
CA TYR A 79 12.26 0.85 0.92
C TYR A 79 11.58 -0.51 0.81
N GLN A 80 11.94 -1.42 1.72
CA GLN A 80 11.36 -2.75 1.82
C GLN A 80 11.18 -3.15 3.28
N THR A 81 10.04 -3.73 3.62
CA THR A 81 9.83 -4.25 4.98
C THR A 81 10.62 -5.53 5.19
N VAL A 82 11.09 -5.78 6.42
CA VAL A 82 11.87 -6.98 6.76
C VAL A 82 11.11 -8.30 6.54
N PHE A 83 9.80 -8.23 6.36
CA PHE A 83 8.91 -9.36 6.14
C PHE A 83 8.32 -9.42 4.73
N ALA A 84 8.85 -8.63 3.79
CA ALA A 84 8.39 -8.66 2.41
C ALA A 84 8.81 -9.97 1.72
N LYS A 85 7.84 -10.65 1.09
CA LYS A 85 8.04 -11.99 0.48
C LYS A 85 7.77 -12.04 -1.02
N HIS A 86 6.95 -11.12 -1.54
CA HIS A 86 6.49 -11.14 -2.93
C HIS A 86 6.72 -9.78 -3.56
N GLU A 87 7.29 -9.76 -4.77
CA GLU A 87 7.39 -8.56 -5.59
C GLU A 87 6.01 -8.15 -6.14
N GLY A 88 5.80 -6.86 -6.38
CA GLY A 88 4.64 -6.36 -7.12
C GLY A 88 3.98 -5.09 -6.56
N ALA A 89 4.27 -4.70 -5.32
CA ALA A 89 3.84 -3.40 -4.81
C ALA A 89 4.64 -2.26 -5.47
N ILE A 90 3.95 -1.22 -5.93
CA ILE A 90 4.61 -0.03 -6.52
C ILE A 90 5.18 0.87 -5.42
N ALA A 91 4.55 0.84 -4.24
CA ALA A 91 4.99 1.55 -3.06
C ALA A 91 5.04 0.62 -1.85
N ALA A 92 6.08 0.76 -1.04
CA ALA A 92 6.24 -0.03 0.17
C ALA A 92 5.14 0.31 1.20
N PRO A 93 4.62 -0.68 1.95
CA PRO A 93 3.71 -0.44 3.07
C PRO A 93 4.50 0.17 4.23
N THR A 94 4.67 1.49 4.17
CA THR A 94 5.70 2.19 4.95
C THR A 94 5.54 2.15 6.47
N ALA A 95 4.32 1.91 6.99
CA ALA A 95 4.12 1.64 8.42
C ALA A 95 4.86 0.39 8.89
N GLY A 96 5.08 -0.58 8.00
CA GLY A 96 5.86 -1.78 8.27
C GLY A 96 7.37 -1.56 8.34
N LEU A 97 7.88 -0.41 7.87
CA LEU A 97 9.33 -0.10 7.90
C LEU A 97 9.83 0.16 9.32
N HIS A 98 8.93 0.45 10.27
CA HIS A 98 9.28 0.58 11.68
C HIS A 98 9.58 -0.76 12.37
N PHE A 99 9.31 -1.88 11.71
CA PHE A 99 9.54 -3.21 12.28
C PHE A 99 10.92 -3.73 11.92
N THR A 100 11.69 -4.05 12.95
CA THR A 100 12.99 -4.71 12.85
C THR A 100 12.88 -6.19 13.21
N GLU A 101 13.85 -7.01 12.79
CA GLU A 101 13.88 -8.42 13.19
C GLU A 101 13.99 -8.58 14.71
N ASP A 102 14.67 -7.67 15.40
CA ASP A 102 14.71 -7.68 16.87
C ASP A 102 13.34 -7.39 17.49
N LEU A 103 12.59 -6.42 16.94
CA LEU A 103 11.22 -6.16 17.38
C LEU A 103 10.33 -7.39 17.17
N PHE A 104 10.41 -8.05 16.00
CA PHE A 104 9.66 -9.28 15.77
C PHE A 104 10.04 -10.39 16.74
N ARG A 105 11.32 -10.55 17.05
CA ARG A 105 11.79 -11.52 18.05
C ARG A 105 11.19 -11.23 19.42
N ARG A 106 11.12 -9.95 19.83
CA ARG A 106 10.51 -9.54 21.10
C ARG A 106 9.01 -9.78 21.12
N LEU A 107 8.28 -9.44 20.05
CA LEU A 107 6.84 -9.68 19.92
C LEU A 107 6.48 -11.17 20.00
N ARG A 108 7.26 -12.03 19.34
CA ARG A 108 7.08 -13.49 19.40
C ARG A 108 7.28 -14.04 20.83
N LYS A 109 8.21 -13.46 21.61
CA LYS A 109 8.43 -13.85 23.01
C LYS A 109 7.28 -13.43 23.94
N THR A 110 6.53 -12.40 23.59
CA THR A 110 5.37 -11.91 24.37
C THR A 110 4.05 -12.54 23.93
N ALA A 111 4.08 -13.69 23.25
CA ALA A 111 2.91 -14.40 22.74
C ALA A 111 2.00 -13.57 21.79
N ILE A 112 2.56 -12.58 21.09
CA ILE A 112 1.84 -11.86 20.04
C ILE A 112 1.97 -12.63 18.73
N ASN A 113 0.83 -13.08 18.19
CA ASN A 113 0.75 -13.73 16.90
C ASN A 113 1.03 -12.73 15.77
N ILE A 114 1.77 -13.16 14.76
CA ILE A 114 2.08 -12.36 13.58
C ILE A 114 1.50 -13.07 12.36
N ALA A 115 0.65 -12.38 11.62
CA ALA A 115 0.10 -12.84 10.36
C ALA A 115 0.36 -11.80 9.26
N THR A 116 0.50 -12.26 8.02
CA THR A 116 0.85 -11.40 6.88
C THR A 116 -0.22 -11.43 5.82
N VAL A 117 -0.53 -10.27 5.24
CA VAL A 117 -1.31 -10.14 4.01
C VAL A 117 -0.40 -9.69 2.89
N THR A 118 -0.61 -10.21 1.67
CA THR A 118 0.12 -9.75 0.48
C THR A 118 -0.69 -8.66 -0.19
N LEU A 119 -0.03 -7.54 -0.50
CA LEU A 119 -0.66 -6.34 -1.05
C LEU A 119 0.16 -5.84 -2.24
N HIS A 120 -0.51 -5.55 -3.34
CA HIS A 120 0.08 -4.84 -4.47
C HIS A 120 -0.54 -3.45 -4.53
N VAL A 121 0.12 -2.52 -3.83
CA VAL A 121 -0.31 -1.13 -3.70
C VAL A 121 -0.05 -0.40 -5.01
N GLY A 122 -1.11 0.20 -5.55
CA GLY A 122 -1.06 1.04 -6.74
C GLY A 122 -0.61 2.48 -6.44
N PRO A 123 -0.39 3.30 -7.48
CA PRO A 123 -0.07 4.72 -7.32
C PRO A 123 -1.22 5.55 -6.74
N GLY A 124 -2.46 5.02 -6.79
CA GLY A 124 -3.67 5.71 -6.37
C GLY A 124 -3.74 5.97 -4.86
N THR A 125 -3.05 5.18 -4.05
CA THR A 125 -3.13 5.21 -2.59
C THR A 125 -2.65 6.53 -1.97
N PHE A 126 -1.79 7.27 -2.68
CA PHE A 126 -1.26 8.56 -2.22
C PHE A 126 -1.90 9.77 -2.91
N LYS A 127 -2.92 9.57 -3.76
CA LYS A 127 -3.57 10.68 -4.45
C LYS A 127 -4.43 11.49 -3.46
N PRO A 128 -4.39 12.84 -3.52
CA PRO A 128 -5.29 13.66 -2.73
C PRO A 128 -6.75 13.45 -3.18
N VAL A 129 -7.69 13.71 -2.28
CA VAL A 129 -9.11 13.81 -2.65
C VAL A 129 -9.27 15.08 -3.49
N THR A 130 -9.69 14.93 -4.75
CA THR A 130 -9.89 16.04 -5.69
C THR A 130 -11.37 16.39 -5.91
N THR A 131 -12.29 15.64 -5.30
CA THR A 131 -13.74 15.86 -5.40
C THR A 131 -14.21 16.80 -4.28
N GLU A 132 -15.23 17.61 -4.58
CA GLU A 132 -15.83 18.52 -3.58
C GLU A 132 -16.66 17.76 -2.54
N GLN A 133 -17.40 16.73 -2.99
CA GLN A 133 -18.13 15.80 -2.14
C GLN A 133 -17.29 14.55 -1.90
N ILE A 134 -17.35 14.02 -0.68
CA ILE A 134 -16.58 12.83 -0.26
C ILE A 134 -17.14 11.59 -0.96
N GLU A 135 -18.46 11.55 -1.13
CA GLU A 135 -19.23 10.48 -1.75
C GLU A 135 -18.84 10.23 -3.20
N ASP A 136 -18.37 11.28 -3.89
CA ASP A 136 -17.93 11.22 -5.28
C ASP A 136 -16.50 10.69 -5.44
N HIS A 137 -15.76 10.52 -4.34
CA HIS A 137 -14.37 10.08 -4.40
C HIS A 137 -14.25 8.59 -4.72
N GLN A 138 -13.63 8.26 -5.85
CA GLN A 138 -13.33 6.88 -6.22
C GLN A 138 -11.91 6.48 -5.84
N MET A 139 -11.80 5.50 -4.95
CA MET A 139 -10.51 4.89 -4.58
C MET A 139 -9.98 4.02 -5.71
N GLY A 140 -8.68 4.14 -5.98
CA GLY A 140 -7.96 3.18 -6.79
C GLY A 140 -7.98 1.79 -6.17
N GLY A 141 -8.07 0.77 -7.03
CA GLY A 141 -7.99 -0.63 -6.62
C GLY A 141 -6.62 -1.02 -6.08
N GLU A 142 -6.62 -1.75 -4.97
CA GLU A 142 -5.44 -2.40 -4.40
C GLU A 142 -5.64 -3.91 -4.43
N VAL A 143 -4.76 -4.61 -5.16
CA VAL A 143 -4.83 -6.07 -5.20
C VAL A 143 -4.28 -6.64 -3.90
N PHE A 144 -4.98 -7.63 -3.35
CA PHE A 144 -4.59 -8.30 -2.13
C PHE A 144 -4.69 -9.82 -2.25
N HIS A 145 -3.95 -10.50 -1.37
CA HIS A 145 -4.10 -11.92 -1.10
C HIS A 145 -3.99 -12.19 0.40
N ILE A 146 -5.00 -12.89 0.92
CA ILE A 146 -5.07 -13.40 2.29
C ILE A 146 -4.98 -14.92 2.22
N GLY A 147 -3.89 -15.47 2.76
CA GLY A 147 -3.68 -16.91 2.84
C GLY A 147 -4.50 -17.56 3.96
N GLU A 148 -4.60 -18.89 3.92
CA GLU A 148 -5.36 -19.66 4.92
C GLU A 148 -4.89 -19.44 6.34
N GLU A 149 -3.58 -19.50 6.56
CA GLU A 149 -2.99 -19.37 7.89
C GLU A 149 -3.26 -17.99 8.49
N THR A 150 -3.24 -16.93 7.67
CA THR A 150 -3.59 -15.58 8.11
C THR A 150 -5.06 -15.48 8.51
N ALA A 151 -5.98 -16.02 7.70
CA ALA A 151 -7.39 -16.01 8.03
C ALA A 151 -7.67 -16.80 9.33
N LYS A 152 -7.10 -18.01 9.46
CA LYS A 152 -7.21 -18.84 10.67
C LYS A 152 -6.68 -18.10 11.91
N ALA A 153 -5.51 -17.48 11.83
CA ALA A 153 -4.91 -16.73 12.94
C ALA A 153 -5.79 -15.56 13.40
N ILE A 154 -6.37 -14.81 12.47
CA ILE A 154 -7.28 -13.69 12.78
C ILE A 154 -8.56 -14.22 13.46
N ILE A 155 -9.19 -15.26 12.91
CA ILE A 155 -10.41 -15.87 13.48
C ILE A 155 -10.14 -16.38 14.90
N GLN A 156 -9.05 -17.12 15.10
CA GLN A 156 -8.67 -17.65 16.41
C GLN A 156 -8.45 -16.52 17.43
N THR A 157 -7.76 -15.45 17.02
CA THR A 157 -7.52 -14.28 17.87
C THR A 157 -8.84 -13.63 18.29
N LYS A 158 -9.77 -13.40 17.35
CA LYS A 158 -11.09 -12.85 17.65
C LYS A 158 -11.92 -13.77 18.56
N ARG A 159 -11.92 -15.08 18.30
CA ARG A 159 -12.64 -16.07 19.13
C ARG A 159 -12.11 -16.14 20.56
N ALA A 160 -10.80 -15.91 20.74
CA ALA A 160 -10.18 -15.83 22.07
C ALA A 160 -10.39 -14.47 22.78
N GLY A 161 -11.15 -13.53 22.18
CA GLY A 161 -11.33 -12.18 22.72
C GLY A 161 -10.08 -11.29 22.60
N GLY A 162 -9.11 -11.70 21.78
CA GLY A 162 -7.91 -10.92 21.49
C GLY A 162 -8.16 -9.80 20.49
N ARG A 163 -7.15 -8.93 20.34
CA ARG A 163 -7.17 -7.79 19.40
C ARG A 163 -6.42 -8.09 18.12
N VAL A 164 -6.97 -7.67 16.99
CA VAL A 164 -6.32 -7.66 15.69
C VAL A 164 -5.77 -6.27 15.43
N VAL A 165 -4.45 -6.15 15.50
CA VAL A 165 -3.72 -4.90 15.23
C VAL A 165 -3.29 -4.88 13.77
N ALA A 166 -3.88 -3.98 12.98
CA ALA A 166 -3.46 -3.76 11.60
C ALA A 166 -2.20 -2.89 11.55
N VAL A 167 -1.21 -3.30 10.74
CA VAL A 167 -0.01 -2.49 10.48
C VAL A 167 -0.12 -1.89 9.08
N GLY A 168 -0.58 -0.64 9.01
CA GLY A 168 -0.81 0.10 7.78
C GLY A 168 -2.28 0.14 7.36
N THR A 169 -2.69 1.27 6.79
CA THR A 169 -4.07 1.53 6.34
C THR A 169 -4.52 0.62 5.19
N THR A 170 -3.61 0.21 4.31
CA THR A 170 -3.90 -0.76 3.25
C THR A 170 -4.31 -2.12 3.83
N VAL A 171 -3.69 -2.55 4.93
CA VAL A 171 -4.09 -3.79 5.64
C VAL A 171 -5.52 -3.64 6.17
N VAL A 172 -5.85 -2.49 6.77
CA VAL A 172 -7.21 -2.20 7.24
C VAL A 172 -8.21 -2.35 6.11
N ARG A 173 -7.97 -1.67 4.98
CA ARG A 173 -8.87 -1.73 3.83
C ARG A 173 -9.07 -3.16 3.33
N THR A 174 -7.98 -3.93 3.22
CA THR A 174 -8.05 -5.34 2.81
C THR A 174 -8.88 -6.20 3.74
N LEU A 175 -8.61 -6.17 5.04
CA LEU A 175 -9.33 -7.00 6.02
C LEU A 175 -10.81 -6.65 6.07
N GLU A 176 -11.12 -5.35 6.10
CA GLU A 176 -12.51 -4.86 6.16
C GLU A 176 -13.26 -5.09 4.83
N THR A 177 -12.59 -5.06 3.68
CA THR A 177 -13.22 -5.40 2.39
C THR A 177 -13.73 -6.84 2.40
N VAL A 178 -12.89 -7.78 2.85
CA VAL A 178 -13.26 -9.20 2.90
C VAL A 178 -14.38 -9.43 3.91
N ALA A 179 -14.26 -8.86 5.11
CA ALA A 179 -15.26 -9.03 6.17
C ALA A 179 -16.61 -8.36 5.85
N GLN A 180 -16.64 -7.28 5.07
CA GLN A 180 -17.89 -6.72 4.57
C GLN A 180 -18.54 -7.63 3.54
N ALA A 181 -17.77 -8.14 2.58
CA ALA A 181 -18.30 -8.98 1.51
C ALA A 181 -18.74 -10.37 1.98
N LYS A 182 -18.09 -10.92 3.02
CA LYS A 182 -18.27 -12.31 3.46
C LYS A 182 -18.81 -12.47 4.87
N GLY A 183 -18.94 -11.38 5.63
CA GLY A 183 -19.37 -11.42 7.03
C GLY A 183 -18.25 -11.81 8.00
N GLU A 184 -17.25 -12.55 7.54
CA GLU A 184 -16.06 -12.96 8.30
C GLU A 184 -14.79 -12.82 7.43
N ILE A 185 -13.62 -12.97 8.06
CA ILE A 185 -12.35 -13.03 7.33
C ILE A 185 -12.17 -14.42 6.74
N ILE A 186 -11.95 -14.52 5.42
CA ILE A 186 -11.72 -15.80 4.74
C ILE A 186 -10.45 -15.73 3.88
N PRO A 187 -9.83 -16.87 3.54
CA PRO A 187 -8.74 -16.92 2.58
C PRO A 187 -9.27 -16.44 1.21
N MET A 188 -8.67 -15.40 0.66
CA MET A 188 -9.18 -14.75 -0.56
C MET A 188 -8.11 -13.90 -1.22
N SER A 189 -8.11 -13.92 -2.56
CA SER A 189 -7.47 -12.89 -3.38
C SER A 189 -8.54 -11.99 -3.99
N GLY A 190 -8.24 -10.71 -4.17
CA GLY A 190 -9.18 -9.77 -4.75
C GLY A 190 -8.61 -8.37 -4.91
N GLU A 191 -9.49 -7.42 -5.18
CA GLU A 191 -9.17 -6.00 -5.27
C GLU A 191 -10.00 -5.24 -4.25
N SER A 192 -9.36 -4.40 -3.43
CA SER A 192 -10.04 -3.49 -2.52
C SER A 192 -10.12 -2.10 -3.13
N ARG A 193 -11.36 -1.59 -3.24
CA ARG A 193 -11.67 -0.18 -3.49
C ARG A 193 -12.34 0.48 -2.28
N LEU A 194 -12.23 -0.15 -1.12
CA LEU A 194 -12.92 0.29 0.07
C LEU A 194 -12.46 1.71 0.44
N PHE A 195 -13.42 2.63 0.55
CA PHE A 195 -13.18 3.97 1.06
C PHE A 195 -13.76 4.07 2.46
N VAL A 196 -12.90 4.31 3.45
CA VAL A 196 -13.27 4.37 4.85
C VAL A 196 -13.50 5.83 5.24
N THR A 197 -14.71 6.15 5.67
CA THR A 197 -15.15 7.48 6.11
C THR A 197 -15.63 7.45 7.56
N PRO A 198 -15.74 8.59 8.27
CA PRO A 198 -16.23 8.61 9.65
C PRO A 198 -17.61 7.95 9.78
N GLY A 199 -17.80 7.14 10.82
CA GLY A 199 -19.01 6.31 11.01
C GLY A 199 -18.89 4.88 10.46
N PHE A 200 -17.78 4.54 9.81
CA PHE A 200 -17.48 3.19 9.37
C PHE A 200 -17.43 2.20 10.54
N GLN A 201 -18.08 1.04 10.36
CA GLN A 201 -18.06 -0.04 11.34
C GLN A 201 -16.98 -1.06 11.00
N PHE A 202 -15.92 -1.09 11.80
CA PHE A 202 -14.84 -2.07 11.69
C PHE A 202 -15.31 -3.42 12.25
N LYS A 203 -15.15 -4.48 11.46
CA LYS A 203 -15.49 -5.85 11.86
C LYS A 203 -14.28 -6.63 12.33
N ILE A 204 -13.11 -6.38 11.74
CA ILE A 204 -11.89 -7.16 11.98
C ILE A 204 -10.88 -6.35 12.77
N VAL A 205 -10.59 -5.12 12.37
CA VAL A 205 -9.50 -4.34 12.95
C VAL A 205 -9.92 -3.71 14.27
N ASP A 206 -9.13 -3.96 15.32
CA ASP A 206 -9.36 -3.39 16.66
C ASP A 206 -8.40 -2.23 16.97
N ALA A 207 -7.22 -2.23 16.33
CA ALA A 207 -6.18 -1.25 16.54
C ALA A 207 -5.37 -1.03 15.25
N LEU A 208 -4.76 0.14 15.11
CA LEU A 208 -4.00 0.49 13.91
C LEU A 208 -2.64 1.07 14.28
N MET A 209 -1.57 0.50 13.71
CA MET A 209 -0.27 1.14 13.61
C MET A 209 -0.08 1.72 12.20
N THR A 210 0.19 3.01 12.09
CA THR A 210 0.36 3.71 10.80
C THR A 210 1.29 4.92 10.93
N ASN A 211 1.69 5.54 9.83
CA ASN A 211 2.44 6.80 9.81
C ASN A 211 1.52 8.00 10.07
N PHE A 212 2.10 9.18 10.28
CA PHE A 212 1.37 10.44 10.19
C PHE A 212 1.06 10.81 8.73
N HIS A 213 -0.20 11.12 8.45
CA HIS A 213 -0.73 11.37 7.10
C HIS A 213 -0.99 12.85 6.86
N LEU A 214 -1.04 13.25 5.59
CA LEU A 214 -1.31 14.64 5.25
C LEU A 214 -2.77 15.06 5.55
N PRO A 215 -3.01 16.34 5.89
CA PRO A 215 -4.35 16.90 5.91
C PRO A 215 -5.07 16.68 4.58
N ARG A 216 -6.40 16.52 4.63
CA ARG A 216 -7.27 16.34 3.46
C ARG A 216 -6.90 15.13 2.58
N THR A 217 -6.44 14.05 3.21
CA THR A 217 -6.21 12.76 2.55
C THR A 217 -7.21 11.71 3.01
N THR A 218 -7.49 10.73 2.14
CA THR A 218 -8.33 9.56 2.47
C THR A 218 -7.76 8.74 3.62
N LEU A 219 -6.42 8.73 3.76
CA LEU A 219 -5.73 8.05 4.86
C LEU A 219 -6.03 8.69 6.22
N LEU A 220 -6.04 10.03 6.29
CA LEU A 220 -6.39 10.74 7.52
C LEU A 220 -7.87 10.52 7.89
N MET A 221 -8.75 10.42 6.88
CA MET A 221 -10.16 10.06 7.11
C MET A 221 -10.29 8.68 7.73
N LEU A 222 -9.63 7.66 7.15
CA LEU A 222 -9.62 6.29 7.69
C LEU A 222 -9.13 6.25 9.14
N VAL A 223 -8.02 6.93 9.42
CA VAL A 223 -7.46 7.04 10.77
C VAL A 223 -8.45 7.71 11.74
N SER A 224 -9.14 8.76 11.28
CA SER A 224 -10.18 9.45 12.05
C SER A 224 -11.44 8.60 12.26
N SER A 225 -11.74 7.67 11.36
CA SER A 225 -12.83 6.71 11.54
C SER A 225 -12.57 5.72 12.66
N ILE A 226 -11.29 5.40 12.95
CA ILE A 226 -10.91 4.50 14.03
C ILE A 226 -10.92 5.23 15.38
N ALA A 227 -10.20 6.36 15.48
CA ALA A 227 -9.98 7.01 16.78
C ALA A 227 -10.91 8.21 17.06
N GLY A 228 -11.74 8.61 16.10
CA GLY A 228 -12.55 9.82 16.15
C GLY A 228 -11.79 11.07 15.67
N ILE A 229 -12.53 12.04 15.14
CA ILE A 229 -11.97 13.26 14.53
C ILE A 229 -11.24 14.13 15.57
N GLU A 230 -11.86 14.43 16.72
CA GLU A 230 -11.25 15.30 17.73
C GLU A 230 -10.00 14.69 18.40
N PRO A 231 -9.98 13.41 18.78
CA PRO A 231 -8.77 12.77 19.26
C PRO A 231 -7.61 12.83 18.25
N ILE A 232 -7.88 12.53 16.97
CA ILE A 232 -6.85 12.64 15.91
C ILE A 232 -6.40 14.08 15.73
N ARG A 233 -7.31 15.06 15.72
CA ARG A 233 -6.95 16.48 15.60
C ARG A 233 -6.01 16.93 16.70
N ARG A 234 -6.29 16.54 17.95
CA ARG A 234 -5.41 16.84 19.11
C ARG A 234 -4.05 16.15 18.98
N ALA A 235 -4.03 14.86 18.64
CA ALA A 235 -2.79 14.11 18.46
C ALA A 235 -1.89 14.71 17.37
N TYR A 236 -2.48 15.18 16.26
CA TYR A 236 -1.74 15.84 15.19
C TYR A 236 -1.22 17.22 15.57
N ALA A 237 -1.98 18.00 16.35
CA ALA A 237 -1.52 19.29 16.87
C ALA A 237 -0.30 19.10 17.80
N GLU A 238 -0.36 18.10 18.69
CA GLU A 238 0.74 17.72 19.56
C GLU A 238 1.96 17.26 18.75
N ALA A 239 1.76 16.35 17.78
CA ALA A 239 2.84 15.85 16.93
C ALA A 239 3.57 16.98 16.18
N VAL A 240 2.85 18.02 15.74
CA VAL A 240 3.46 19.22 15.14
C VAL A 240 4.23 20.04 16.18
N SER A 241 3.66 20.26 17.37
CA SER A 241 4.33 20.96 18.48
C SER A 241 5.65 20.30 18.86
N GLU A 242 5.63 18.99 19.01
CA GLU A 242 6.77 18.14 19.39
C GLU A 242 7.68 17.78 18.21
N ARG A 243 7.45 18.36 17.03
CA ARG A 243 8.27 18.19 15.81
C ARG A 243 8.45 16.73 15.37
N TYR A 244 7.39 15.94 15.50
CA TYR A 244 7.33 14.62 14.90
C TYR A 244 7.54 14.73 13.39
N ARG A 245 8.18 13.72 12.83
CA ARG A 245 8.41 13.59 11.39
C ARG A 245 7.18 12.94 10.78
N PHE A 246 6.67 13.51 9.70
CA PHE A 246 5.46 13.01 9.03
C PHE A 246 5.84 12.18 7.79
N TYR A 247 4.84 11.61 7.12
CA TYR A 247 4.99 10.83 5.88
C TYR A 247 5.61 9.44 6.06
N SER A 248 5.90 8.80 4.93
CA SER A 248 6.33 7.40 4.80
C SER A 248 7.63 7.08 5.54
N TYR A 249 8.53 8.05 5.68
CA TYR A 249 9.80 7.91 6.41
C TYR A 249 9.80 8.67 7.76
N GLY A 250 8.63 9.14 8.17
CA GLY A 250 8.44 9.86 9.42
C GLY A 250 8.38 8.93 10.64
N ASP A 251 7.68 9.38 11.66
CA ASP A 251 7.38 8.63 12.87
C ASP A 251 6.07 7.84 12.71
N ALA A 252 5.84 6.91 13.64
CA ALA A 252 4.66 6.07 13.68
C ALA A 252 3.66 6.50 14.76
N MET A 253 2.41 6.15 14.55
CA MET A 253 1.30 6.29 15.47
C MET A 253 0.65 4.93 15.68
N LEU A 254 0.36 4.59 16.94
CA LEU A 254 -0.41 3.41 17.34
C LEU A 254 -1.71 3.86 17.99
N ILE A 255 -2.83 3.41 17.43
CA ILE A 255 -4.19 3.68 17.90
C ILE A 255 -4.73 2.41 18.53
N LEU A 256 -5.22 2.50 19.76
CA LEU A 256 -5.64 1.39 20.62
C LEU A 256 -7.08 1.51 21.08
#